data_AF-A0A1G1STA9-F1
#
_entry.id   AF-A0A1G1STA9-F1
#
_cell.length_a   1.000
_cell.length_b   1.000
_cell.length_c   1.000
_cell.angle_alpha   90.00
_cell.angle_beta   90.00
_cell.angle_gamma   90.00
#
_symmetry.space_group_name_H-M   'P 1'
#
loop_
_entity.id
_entity.type
_entity.pdbx_description
1 polymer ?
#
loop_
_entity_poly.entity_id
_entity_poly.type
_entity_poly.pdbx_seq_one_letter_code
_entity_poly.pdbx_strand_id
1 'polypeptide(L)'
;MRPSPGPNTRPDSLRRTARGYPVVPHRDTLLLVYTKLGPFSPRERAALIAEKVRRLEADVRFQADSLQLYPSEQTIDLMYGELVVQSISENDALWMSTPRDSLARQYRARIVQAVAAALQSEEVMPEPTPFVLQTSLDDFNVSYQLNAYTREASRQAAIYSRIHQHIQDQFNAAGVEIMSPHYRAARDGSHTTVPADYLPPGYQAPPFRVERPE
;
A
#
# COMPACT_ATOMS: atom_id res chain seq x y z
N MET A 1 50.76 21.72 31.68
CA MET A 1 50.58 22.05 30.25
C MET A 1 49.17 21.59 29.86
N ARG A 2 48.19 22.50 29.78
CA ARG A 2 46.83 22.15 29.33
C ARG A 2 46.82 22.22 27.80
N PRO A 3 46.21 21.26 27.09
CA PRO A 3 46.16 21.32 25.63
C PRO A 3 45.26 22.48 25.19
N SER A 4 45.75 23.28 24.24
CA SER A 4 44.99 24.34 23.59
C SER A 4 43.77 23.76 22.87
N PRO A 5 42.59 24.37 22.94
CA PRO A 5 41.45 23.94 22.13
C PRO A 5 41.77 24.22 20.65
N GLY A 6 41.66 23.18 19.82
CA GLY A 6 41.82 23.30 18.38
C GLY A 6 40.80 24.28 17.77
N PRO A 7 41.08 24.82 16.58
CA PRO A 7 40.24 25.84 15.97
C PRO A 7 38.85 25.25 15.72
N ASN A 8 37.82 25.84 16.33
CA ASN A 8 36.41 25.57 16.03
C ASN A 8 36.19 25.58 14.53
N THR A 9 35.96 24.40 13.95
CA THR A 9 35.54 24.24 12.57
C THR A 9 34.22 24.95 12.37
N ARG A 10 34.21 25.93 11.45
CA ARG A 10 33.08 26.78 11.04
C ARG A 10 31.68 26.11 10.96
N PRO A 11 31.50 24.81 10.60
CA PRO A 11 30.18 24.17 10.60
C PRO A 11 29.47 24.08 11.97
N ASP A 12 30.19 23.93 13.09
CA ASP A 12 29.54 23.71 14.40
C ASP A 12 28.89 24.97 14.97
N SER A 13 29.39 26.14 14.59
CA SER A 13 28.82 27.44 15.01
C SER A 13 27.55 27.80 14.24
N LEU A 14 27.41 27.35 12.98
CA LEU A 14 26.23 27.61 12.15
C LEU A 14 25.01 26.78 12.59
N ARG A 15 25.23 25.58 13.14
CA ARG A 15 24.16 24.69 13.64
C ARG A 15 23.39 25.26 14.82
N ARG A 16 23.99 26.17 15.60
CA ARG A 16 23.37 26.78 16.78
C ARG A 16 22.33 27.85 16.45
N THR A 17 22.34 28.41 15.24
CA THR A 17 21.45 29.51 14.82
C THR A 17 20.68 29.23 13.53
N ALA A 18 20.96 28.12 12.84
CA ALA A 18 20.27 27.80 11.59
C ALA A 18 18.84 27.30 11.83
N ARG A 19 17.89 27.99 11.20
CA ARG A 19 16.48 27.63 11.22
C ARG A 19 16.23 26.48 10.23
N GLY A 20 15.96 25.28 10.75
CA GLY A 20 15.43 24.17 9.95
C GLY A 20 13.97 24.40 9.58
N TYR A 21 13.60 24.03 8.36
CA TYR A 21 12.23 24.14 7.85
C TYR A 21 11.59 22.75 7.82
N PRO A 22 10.44 22.56 8.51
CA PRO A 22 9.83 21.25 8.64
C PRO A 22 9.07 20.86 7.38
N VAL A 23 9.29 19.62 6.94
CA VAL A 23 8.44 18.93 5.95
C VAL A 23 7.27 18.36 6.71
N VAL A 24 6.09 18.97 6.54
CA VAL A 24 4.88 18.63 7.28
C VAL A 24 3.79 18.28 6.24
N PRO A 25 3.71 17.03 5.77
CA PRO A 25 2.61 16.60 4.89
C PRO A 25 1.27 16.61 5.64
N HIS A 26 1.28 16.41 6.96
CA HIS A 26 0.08 16.35 7.81
C HIS A 26 0.15 17.31 9.02
N ARG A 27 0.08 16.79 10.26
CA ARG A 27 0.25 17.55 11.50
C ARG A 27 1.64 17.37 12.13
N ASP A 28 2.34 16.31 11.76
CA ASP A 28 3.66 15.97 12.28
C ASP A 28 4.79 16.26 11.28
N THR A 29 5.99 16.50 11.81
CA THR A 29 7.18 16.79 11.01
C THR A 29 7.87 15.50 10.58
N LEU A 30 8.01 15.31 9.27
CA LEU A 30 8.66 14.15 8.66
C LEU A 30 10.20 14.27 8.72
N LEU A 31 10.72 15.44 8.31
CA LEU A 31 12.13 15.77 8.32
C LEU A 31 12.33 17.29 8.29
N LEU A 32 13.55 17.72 8.59
CA LEU A 32 13.94 19.14 8.56
C LEU A 32 14.85 19.40 7.35
N VAL A 33 14.59 20.51 6.67
CA VAL A 33 15.41 21.01 5.56
C VAL A 33 16.18 22.24 6.01
N TYR A 34 17.50 22.22 5.85
CA TYR A 34 18.39 23.31 6.28
C TYR A 34 19.03 24.06 5.11
N THR A 35 19.19 23.39 3.97
CA THR A 35 19.97 23.94 2.84
C THR A 35 19.07 24.30 1.66
N LYS A 36 19.52 25.26 0.85
CA LYS A 36 18.89 25.57 -0.44
C LYS A 36 19.35 24.56 -1.49
N LEU A 37 18.57 24.39 -2.54
CA LEU A 37 18.95 23.56 -3.69
C LEU A 37 18.46 24.23 -4.98
N GLY A 38 19.40 24.53 -5.88
CA GLY A 38 19.12 25.31 -7.07
C GLY A 38 18.44 26.65 -6.72
N PRO A 39 17.28 26.97 -7.34
CA PRO A 39 16.56 28.21 -7.06
C PRO A 39 15.72 28.16 -5.77
N PHE A 40 15.55 26.98 -5.16
CA PHE A 40 14.63 26.79 -4.04
C PHE A 40 15.30 27.05 -2.70
N SER A 41 14.71 27.94 -1.91
CA SER A 41 15.05 28.14 -0.51
C SER A 41 14.74 26.88 0.33
N PRO A 42 15.35 26.73 1.53
CA PRO A 42 15.03 25.60 2.41
C PRO A 42 13.54 25.49 2.74
N ARG A 43 12.85 26.63 2.87
CA ARG A 43 11.40 26.70 3.12
C ARG A 43 10.58 26.17 1.94
N GLU A 44 10.91 26.62 0.73
CA GLU A 44 10.21 26.18 -0.49
C GLU A 44 10.47 24.71 -0.76
N ARG A 45 11.70 24.23 -0.56
CA ARG A 45 12.02 22.79 -0.60
C ARG A 45 11.13 22.02 0.35
N ALA A 46 11.03 22.45 1.62
CA ALA A 46 10.23 21.74 2.60
C ALA A 46 8.74 21.66 2.20
N ALA A 47 8.19 22.77 1.69
CA ALA A 47 6.81 22.81 1.19
C ALA A 47 6.59 21.91 -0.04
N LEU A 48 7.51 21.93 -1.01
CA LEU A 48 7.44 21.10 -2.21
C LEU A 48 7.56 19.61 -1.89
N ILE A 49 8.44 19.24 -0.96
CA ILE A 49 8.56 17.84 -0.51
C ILE A 49 7.25 17.40 0.16
N ALA A 50 6.67 18.21 1.05
CA ALA A 50 5.42 17.89 1.72
C ALA A 50 4.26 17.69 0.73
N GLU A 51 4.16 18.57 -0.28
CA GLU A 51 3.18 18.43 -1.37
C GLU A 51 3.39 17.14 -2.17
N LYS A 52 4.63 16.79 -2.52
CA LYS A 52 4.92 15.56 -3.27
C LYS A 52 4.64 14.31 -2.44
N VAL A 53 4.96 14.31 -1.14
CA VAL A 53 4.61 13.21 -0.23
C VAL A 53 3.09 13.02 -0.17
N ARG A 54 2.31 14.09 -0.08
CA ARG A 54 0.84 14.01 -0.18
C ARG A 54 0.34 13.42 -1.50
N ARG A 55 1.02 13.68 -2.61
CA ARG A 55 0.70 13.05 -3.91
C ARG A 55 1.00 11.56 -3.92
N LEU A 56 2.08 11.12 -3.27
CA LEU A 56 2.40 9.71 -3.10
C LEU A 56 1.35 9.00 -2.25
N GLU A 57 0.85 9.65 -1.19
CA GLU A 57 -0.24 9.14 -0.33
C GLU A 57 -1.56 8.99 -1.10
N ALA A 58 -1.82 9.88 -2.05
CA ALA A 58 -2.99 9.83 -2.91
C ALA A 58 -2.87 8.82 -4.08
N ASP A 59 -1.66 8.40 -4.47
CA ASP A 59 -1.47 7.43 -5.56
C ASP A 59 -1.67 6.01 -5.05
N VAL A 60 -2.77 5.39 -5.46
CA VAL A 60 -3.16 4.02 -5.13
C VAL A 60 -2.17 2.96 -5.63
N ARG A 61 -1.29 3.31 -6.57
CA ARG A 61 -0.24 2.43 -7.10
C ARG A 61 1.06 2.54 -6.33
N PHE A 62 1.16 3.42 -5.33
CA PHE A 62 2.36 3.56 -4.53
C PHE A 62 2.68 2.25 -3.81
N GLN A 63 3.91 1.78 -4.01
CA GLN A 63 4.49 0.66 -3.27
C GLN A 63 5.80 1.13 -2.63
N ALA A 64 6.19 0.58 -1.48
CA ALA A 64 7.44 0.96 -0.81
C ALA A 64 8.65 0.89 -1.75
N ASP A 65 8.70 -0.13 -2.62
CA ASP A 65 9.77 -0.34 -3.58
C ASP A 65 9.64 0.50 -4.85
N SER A 66 8.54 1.24 -5.03
CA SER A 66 8.39 2.17 -6.15
C SER A 66 9.12 3.50 -5.95
N LEU A 67 9.49 3.85 -4.70
CA LEU A 67 10.34 5.00 -4.40
C LEU A 67 11.81 4.59 -4.49
N GLN A 68 12.50 5.02 -5.53
CA GLN A 68 13.86 4.57 -5.87
C GLN A 68 14.90 5.68 -5.65
N LEU A 69 16.16 5.28 -5.43
CA LEU A 69 17.29 6.20 -5.28
C LEU A 69 18.11 6.23 -6.57
N TYR A 70 18.29 7.42 -7.13
CA TYR A 70 19.09 7.63 -8.33
C TYR A 70 20.28 8.55 -8.01
N PRO A 71 21.50 8.01 -7.92
CA PRO A 71 22.70 8.81 -7.75
C PRO A 71 22.98 9.64 -9.01
N SER A 72 23.27 10.92 -8.82
CA SER A 72 23.82 11.83 -9.84
C SER A 72 25.16 12.40 -9.36
N GLU A 73 25.81 13.21 -10.19
CA GLU A 73 27.09 13.84 -9.81
C GLU A 73 26.97 14.68 -8.53
N GLN A 74 25.89 15.46 -8.41
CA GLN A 74 25.74 16.45 -7.33
C GLN A 74 24.74 16.03 -6.24
N THR A 75 23.79 15.16 -6.56
CA THR A 75 22.71 14.75 -5.67
C THR A 75 22.44 13.26 -5.69
N ILE A 76 21.70 12.76 -4.70
CA ILE A 76 20.96 11.52 -4.82
C ILE A 76 19.47 11.89 -4.87
N ASP A 77 18.79 11.47 -5.92
CA ASP A 77 17.39 11.81 -6.17
C ASP A 77 16.48 10.65 -5.74
N LEU A 78 15.48 10.96 -4.92
CA LEU A 78 14.38 10.08 -4.58
C LEU A 78 13.32 10.21 -5.66
N MET A 79 13.11 9.15 -6.44
CA MET A 79 12.26 9.13 -7.63
C MET A 79 11.05 8.20 -7.43
N TYR A 80 9.87 8.68 -7.80
CA TYR A 80 8.66 7.86 -7.94
C TYR A 80 8.16 8.00 -9.39
N GLY A 81 8.47 7.00 -10.24
CA GLY A 81 8.33 7.16 -11.70
C GLY A 81 9.14 8.36 -12.19
N GLU A 82 8.49 9.27 -12.91
CA GLU A 82 9.10 10.52 -13.41
C GLU A 82 9.15 11.65 -12.35
N LEU A 83 8.54 11.45 -11.17
CA LEU A 83 8.47 12.46 -10.13
C LEU A 83 9.72 12.41 -9.25
N VAL A 84 10.54 13.48 -9.32
CA VAL A 84 11.59 13.73 -8.32
C VAL A 84 10.93 14.18 -7.02
N VAL A 85 10.84 13.29 -6.02
CA VAL A 85 10.27 13.58 -4.70
C VAL A 85 11.20 14.51 -3.92
N GLN A 86 12.49 14.18 -3.86
CA GLN A 86 13.50 14.97 -3.17
C GLN A 86 14.89 14.70 -3.74
N SER A 87 15.66 15.75 -3.95
CA SER A 87 17.09 15.68 -4.27
C SER A 87 17.93 16.00 -3.02
N ILE A 88 18.89 15.14 -2.72
CA ILE A 88 19.74 15.20 -1.53
C ILE A 88 21.17 15.54 -1.94
N SER A 89 21.63 16.72 -1.54
CA SER A 89 22.96 17.23 -1.88
C SER A 89 24.02 16.89 -0.83
N GLU A 90 25.28 17.09 -1.17
CA GLU A 90 26.40 16.98 -0.21
C GLU A 90 26.24 17.95 0.97
N ASN A 91 25.68 19.15 0.73
CA ASN A 91 25.42 20.11 1.79
C ASN A 91 24.38 19.58 2.79
N ASP A 92 23.36 18.84 2.34
CA ASP A 92 22.38 18.21 3.22
C ASP A 92 23.07 17.14 4.10
N ALA A 93 23.93 16.32 3.49
CA ALA A 93 24.73 15.29 4.17
C ALA A 93 25.66 15.89 5.25
N LEU A 94 26.37 16.97 4.90
CA LEU A 94 27.24 17.72 5.81
C LEU A 94 26.45 18.35 6.98
N TRP A 95 25.25 18.88 6.71
CA TRP A 95 24.38 19.41 7.78
C TRP A 95 23.93 18.34 8.77
N MET A 96 23.75 17.11 8.29
CA MET A 96 23.31 15.97 9.10
C MET A 96 24.47 15.14 9.67
N SER A 97 25.74 15.51 9.42
CA SER A 97 26.92 14.71 9.78
C SER A 97 26.81 13.24 9.35
N THR A 98 26.18 12.99 8.20
CA THR A 98 25.85 11.64 7.73
C THR A 98 26.26 11.51 6.27
N PRO A 99 26.85 10.38 5.81
CA PRO A 99 27.15 10.18 4.40
C PRO A 99 25.90 10.33 3.52
N ARG A 100 26.05 10.92 2.33
CA ARG A 100 24.95 11.25 1.42
C ARG A 100 24.04 10.05 1.12
N ASP A 101 24.62 8.89 0.82
CA ASP A 101 23.88 7.64 0.60
C ASP A 101 23.07 7.17 1.81
N SER A 102 23.65 7.27 3.00
CA SER A 102 22.98 6.88 4.24
C SER A 102 21.84 7.84 4.57
N LEU A 103 22.03 9.14 4.31
CA LEU A 103 20.97 10.13 4.47
C LEU A 103 19.82 9.88 3.47
N ALA A 104 20.15 9.54 2.23
CA ALA A 104 19.15 9.21 1.20
C ALA A 104 18.32 7.97 1.57
N ARG A 105 18.97 6.91 2.04
CA ARG A 105 18.27 5.73 2.56
C ARG A 105 17.38 6.06 3.75
N GLN A 106 17.86 6.90 4.68
CA GLN A 106 17.08 7.31 5.84
C GLN A 106 15.84 8.12 5.44
N TYR A 107 15.99 9.10 4.54
CA TYR A 107 14.87 9.92 4.07
C TYR A 107 13.86 9.10 3.27
N ARG A 108 14.33 8.20 2.40
CA ARG A 108 13.46 7.23 1.72
C ARG A 108 12.64 6.42 2.72
N ALA A 109 13.29 5.84 3.72
CA ALA A 109 12.61 5.02 4.73
C ALA A 109 11.55 5.82 5.49
N ARG A 110 11.86 7.06 5.91
CA ARG A 110 10.89 7.94 6.59
C ARG A 110 9.69 8.28 5.69
N ILE A 111 9.93 8.62 4.43
CA ILE A 111 8.85 8.93 3.48
C ILE A 111 7.98 7.68 3.24
N VAL A 112 8.58 6.52 3.00
CA VAL A 112 7.85 5.25 2.84
C VAL A 112 7.00 4.96 4.08
N GLN A 113 7.56 5.11 5.28
CA GLN A 113 6.84 4.90 6.53
C GLN A 113 5.69 5.88 6.72
N ALA A 114 5.90 7.16 6.39
CA ALA A 114 4.85 8.18 6.49
C ALA A 114 3.70 7.90 5.52
N VAL A 115 4.03 7.55 4.26
CA VAL A 115 3.02 7.16 3.27
C VAL A 115 2.29 5.91 3.74
N ALA A 116 2.99 4.87 4.20
CA ALA A 116 2.37 3.65 4.71
C ALA A 116 1.46 3.92 5.93
N ALA A 117 1.88 4.80 6.85
CA ALA A 117 1.06 5.18 8.00
C ALA A 117 -0.20 5.94 7.58
N ALA A 118 -0.08 6.91 6.65
CA ALA A 118 -1.23 7.63 6.10
C ALA A 118 -2.21 6.68 5.39
N LEU A 119 -1.68 5.72 4.62
CA LEU A 119 -2.47 4.68 3.98
C LEU A 119 -3.21 3.80 5.01
N GLN A 120 -2.63 3.52 6.19
CA GLN A 120 -3.29 2.74 7.24
C GLN A 120 -4.29 3.54 8.09
N SER A 121 -4.06 4.84 8.28
CA SER A 121 -4.88 5.66 9.19
C SER A 121 -6.23 6.11 8.63
N GLU A 122 -6.45 6.01 7.32
CA GLU A 122 -7.58 6.68 6.64
C GLU A 122 -8.55 5.74 5.89
N GLU A 123 -8.29 4.44 5.87
CA GLU A 123 -9.04 3.55 4.96
C GLU A 123 -10.45 3.22 5.44
N VAL A 124 -10.65 3.15 6.76
CA VAL A 124 -11.96 2.89 7.36
C VAL A 124 -12.10 3.73 8.63
N MET A 125 -13.16 4.54 8.69
CA MET A 125 -13.51 5.30 9.87
C MET A 125 -13.90 4.35 11.00
N PRO A 126 -13.35 4.51 12.22
CA PRO A 126 -13.77 3.73 13.38
C PRO A 126 -15.18 4.13 13.86
N GLU A 127 -15.62 5.35 13.50
CA GLU A 127 -16.97 5.85 13.75
C GLU A 127 -17.53 6.54 12.49
N PRO A 128 -18.68 6.09 11.96
CA PRO A 128 -19.51 5.00 12.47
C PRO A 128 -18.79 3.65 12.38
N THR A 129 -18.99 2.81 13.40
CA THR A 129 -18.29 1.54 13.52
C THR A 129 -18.66 0.63 12.34
N PRO A 130 -17.67 0.06 11.62
CA PRO A 130 -17.94 -0.91 10.58
C PRO A 130 -18.71 -2.10 11.13
N PHE A 131 -19.62 -2.65 10.34
CA PHE A 131 -20.41 -3.81 10.74
C PHE A 131 -20.60 -4.77 9.57
N VAL A 132 -20.77 -6.04 9.90
CA VAL A 132 -21.06 -7.10 8.93
C VAL A 132 -22.50 -7.54 9.11
N LEU A 133 -23.25 -7.58 8.01
CA LEU A 133 -24.57 -8.18 7.97
C LEU A 133 -24.48 -9.54 7.30
N GLN A 134 -25.13 -10.55 7.87
CA GLN A 134 -25.43 -11.78 7.14
C GLN A 134 -26.72 -11.53 6.34
N THR A 135 -26.62 -11.53 5.01
CA THR A 135 -27.73 -11.10 4.14
C THR A 135 -28.59 -12.26 3.64
N SER A 136 -28.00 -13.43 3.42
CA SER A 136 -28.73 -14.64 3.02
C SER A 136 -28.00 -15.91 3.41
N LEU A 137 -28.77 -17.01 3.45
CA LEU A 137 -28.29 -18.37 3.49
C LEU A 137 -28.60 -18.97 2.12
N ASP A 138 -27.62 -18.97 1.23
CA ASP A 138 -27.76 -19.46 -0.13
C ASP A 138 -27.43 -20.97 -0.17
N ASP A 139 -27.71 -21.63 -1.30
CA ASP A 139 -27.62 -23.09 -1.44
C ASP A 139 -26.23 -23.68 -1.11
N PHE A 140 -25.17 -22.88 -1.27
CA PHE A 140 -23.78 -23.33 -1.10
C PHE A 140 -22.91 -22.40 -0.24
N ASN A 141 -23.44 -21.30 0.26
CA ASN A 141 -22.70 -20.36 1.08
C ASN A 141 -23.61 -19.50 1.95
N VAL A 142 -22.98 -18.84 2.91
CA VAL A 142 -23.61 -17.76 3.67
C VAL A 142 -23.10 -16.45 3.07
N SER A 143 -24.03 -15.60 2.63
CA SER A 143 -23.69 -14.28 2.08
C SER A 143 -23.57 -13.26 3.20
N TYR A 144 -22.43 -12.55 3.21
CA TYR A 144 -22.15 -11.48 4.15
C TYR A 144 -21.90 -10.16 3.41
N GLN A 145 -22.33 -9.06 4.02
CA GLN A 145 -22.08 -7.71 3.55
C GLN A 145 -21.30 -6.94 4.62
N LEU A 146 -20.05 -6.58 4.30
CA LEU A 146 -19.25 -5.67 5.10
C LEU A 146 -19.61 -4.21 4.77
N ASN A 147 -20.05 -3.47 5.78
CA ASN A 147 -20.33 -2.05 5.69
C ASN A 147 -19.25 -1.28 6.44
N ALA A 148 -18.53 -0.44 5.72
CA ALA A 148 -17.45 0.39 6.23
C ALA A 148 -17.60 1.82 5.69
N TYR A 149 -17.18 2.79 6.48
CA TYR A 149 -17.32 4.21 6.17
C TYR A 149 -15.94 4.82 5.89
N THR A 150 -15.84 5.67 4.89
CA THR A 150 -14.62 6.42 4.59
C THR A 150 -14.97 7.85 4.23
N ARG A 151 -14.09 8.80 4.57
CA ARG A 151 -14.18 10.19 4.09
C ARG A 151 -13.55 10.36 2.71
N GLU A 152 -12.77 9.38 2.27
CA GLU A 152 -11.96 9.42 1.05
C GLU A 152 -12.66 8.73 -0.12
N ALA A 153 -13.78 9.31 -0.58
CA ALA A 153 -14.59 8.74 -1.66
C ALA A 153 -13.81 8.53 -2.97
N SER A 154 -12.84 9.39 -3.27
CA SER A 154 -11.96 9.28 -4.46
C SER A 154 -11.07 8.03 -4.45
N ARG A 155 -10.91 7.38 -3.29
CA ARG A 155 -10.01 6.23 -3.07
C ARG A 155 -10.77 4.91 -2.90
N GLN A 156 -12.07 4.89 -3.17
CA GLN A 156 -12.95 3.75 -2.93
C GLN A 156 -12.44 2.44 -3.57
N ALA A 157 -11.89 2.49 -4.80
CA ALA A 157 -11.34 1.30 -5.46
C ALA A 157 -10.15 0.67 -4.70
N ALA A 158 -9.26 1.50 -4.15
CA ALA A 158 -8.11 1.01 -3.39
C ALA A 158 -8.52 0.45 -2.02
N ILE A 159 -9.46 1.14 -1.37
CA ILE A 159 -10.03 0.71 -0.08
C ILE A 159 -10.68 -0.67 -0.26
N TYR A 160 -11.49 -0.88 -1.30
CA TYR A 160 -12.05 -2.21 -1.60
C TYR A 160 -10.98 -3.27 -1.85
N SER A 161 -9.97 -2.97 -2.66
CA SER A 161 -8.88 -3.92 -2.96
C SER A 161 -8.19 -4.39 -1.67
N ARG A 162 -7.88 -3.45 -0.77
CA ARG A 162 -7.21 -3.78 0.49
C ARG A 162 -8.12 -4.49 1.48
N ILE A 163 -9.40 -4.12 1.55
CA ILE A 163 -10.39 -4.87 2.32
C ILE A 163 -10.45 -6.33 1.85
N HIS A 164 -10.50 -6.58 0.54
CA HIS A 164 -10.49 -7.95 0.01
C HIS A 164 -9.21 -8.70 0.37
N GLN A 165 -8.04 -8.05 0.29
CA GLN A 165 -6.78 -8.66 0.70
C GLN A 165 -6.81 -9.05 2.19
N HIS A 166 -7.23 -8.15 3.08
CA HIS A 166 -7.31 -8.44 4.51
C HIS A 166 -8.32 -9.54 4.84
N ILE A 167 -9.45 -9.60 4.13
CA ILE A 167 -10.41 -10.71 4.28
C ILE A 167 -9.73 -12.03 3.92
N GLN A 168 -9.02 -12.11 2.80
CA GLN A 168 -8.31 -13.33 2.39
C GLN A 168 -7.26 -13.74 3.42
N ASP A 169 -6.45 -12.79 3.89
CA ASP A 169 -5.40 -13.02 4.88
C ASP A 169 -5.98 -13.52 6.21
N GLN A 170 -7.07 -12.92 6.69
CA GLN A 170 -7.69 -13.28 7.95
C GLN A 170 -8.38 -14.65 7.91
N PHE A 171 -9.06 -14.97 6.82
CA PHE A 171 -9.66 -16.29 6.63
C PHE A 171 -8.60 -17.38 6.54
N ASN A 172 -7.52 -17.12 5.78
CA ASN A 172 -6.38 -18.03 5.70
C ASN A 172 -5.75 -18.25 7.08
N ALA A 173 -5.47 -17.17 7.83
CA ALA A 173 -4.93 -17.26 9.19
C ALA A 173 -5.84 -18.02 10.16
N ALA A 174 -7.16 -17.95 9.96
CA ALA A 174 -8.14 -18.71 10.73
C ALA A 174 -8.32 -20.17 10.24
N GLY A 175 -7.65 -20.58 9.16
CA GLY A 175 -7.82 -21.89 8.55
C GLY A 175 -9.20 -22.10 7.90
N VAL A 176 -9.89 -21.01 7.57
CA VAL A 176 -11.22 -21.03 6.94
C VAL A 176 -11.06 -20.93 5.43
N GLU A 177 -11.49 -21.97 4.72
CA GLU A 177 -11.50 -21.98 3.25
C GLU A 177 -12.61 -21.06 2.72
N ILE A 178 -12.27 -20.09 1.85
CA ILE A 178 -13.23 -19.15 1.25
C ILE A 178 -13.97 -19.77 0.05
N MET A 179 -13.44 -20.86 -0.53
CA MET A 179 -14.00 -21.45 -1.74
C MET A 179 -15.37 -22.06 -1.48
N SER A 180 -16.36 -21.70 -2.30
CA SER A 180 -17.64 -22.42 -2.40
C SER A 180 -17.45 -23.57 -3.40
N PRO A 181 -17.40 -24.85 -2.97
CA PRO A 181 -17.25 -25.95 -3.91
C PRO A 181 -18.54 -26.08 -4.71
N HIS A 182 -18.51 -25.75 -6.00
CA HIS A 182 -19.60 -26.07 -6.90
C HIS A 182 -19.52 -27.54 -7.29
N TYR A 183 -20.16 -28.42 -6.49
CA TYR A 183 -20.27 -29.83 -6.84
C TYR A 183 -21.34 -29.99 -7.92
N ARG A 184 -20.91 -30.16 -9.18
CA ARG A 184 -21.79 -30.66 -10.23
C ARG A 184 -21.71 -32.18 -10.24
N ALA A 185 -22.75 -32.83 -9.72
CA ALA A 185 -22.95 -34.25 -9.97
C ALA A 185 -23.37 -34.42 -11.43
N ALA A 186 -22.47 -34.89 -12.30
CA ALA A 186 -22.85 -35.41 -13.59
C ALA A 186 -23.58 -36.74 -13.35
N ARG A 187 -24.90 -36.76 -13.49
CA ARG A 187 -25.61 -38.03 -13.69
C ARG A 187 -25.32 -38.46 -15.12
N ASP A 188 -24.83 -39.69 -15.29
CA ASP A 188 -24.56 -40.27 -16.62
C ASP A 188 -25.83 -40.50 -17.46
N GLY A 189 -27.01 -40.26 -16.87
CA GLY A 189 -28.31 -40.42 -17.52
C GLY A 189 -28.59 -41.85 -17.97
N SER A 190 -27.78 -42.83 -17.58
CA SER A 190 -27.89 -44.20 -18.10
C SER A 190 -29.13 -44.87 -17.53
N HIS A 191 -29.37 -44.74 -16.23
CA HIS A 191 -30.60 -45.25 -15.61
C HIS A 191 -31.65 -44.16 -15.37
N THR A 192 -32.82 -44.39 -15.96
CA THR A 192 -34.04 -43.59 -15.78
C THR A 192 -34.41 -43.47 -14.29
N THR A 193 -34.81 -42.28 -13.84
CA THR A 193 -35.27 -42.01 -12.46
C THR A 193 -36.68 -42.49 -12.14
N VAL A 194 -37.36 -43.09 -13.11
CA VAL A 194 -38.66 -43.72 -12.91
C VAL A 194 -38.49 -44.97 -12.02
N PRO A 195 -39.32 -45.17 -10.98
CA PRO A 195 -39.21 -46.35 -10.12
C PRO A 195 -39.30 -47.64 -10.93
N ALA A 196 -38.59 -48.68 -10.49
CA ALA A 196 -38.44 -49.94 -11.24
C ALA A 196 -39.79 -50.58 -11.64
N ASP A 197 -40.82 -50.40 -10.81
CA ASP A 197 -42.18 -50.93 -11.02
C ASP A 197 -42.89 -50.34 -12.25
N TYR A 198 -42.42 -49.19 -12.75
CA TYR A 198 -42.98 -48.51 -13.92
C TYR A 198 -42.14 -48.73 -15.19
N LEU A 199 -41.06 -49.53 -15.11
CA LEU A 199 -40.26 -49.88 -16.28
C LEU A 199 -40.81 -51.16 -16.94
N PRO A 200 -40.88 -51.21 -18.29
CA PRO A 200 -41.24 -52.44 -18.99
C PRO A 200 -40.29 -53.60 -18.64
N PRO A 201 -40.78 -54.85 -18.60
CA PRO A 201 -39.92 -56.02 -18.45
C PRO A 201 -38.85 -56.05 -19.55
N GLY A 202 -37.57 -56.04 -19.14
CA GLY A 202 -36.43 -56.08 -20.08
C GLY A 202 -35.93 -54.71 -20.56
N TYR A 203 -36.30 -53.60 -19.91
CA TYR A 203 -35.71 -52.28 -20.19
C TYR A 203 -34.18 -52.30 -20.13
N GLN A 204 -33.54 -51.80 -21.18
CA GLN A 204 -32.10 -51.54 -21.23
C GLN A 204 -31.85 -50.05 -21.43
N ALA A 205 -30.95 -49.50 -20.63
CA ALA A 205 -30.48 -48.13 -20.76
C ALA A 205 -29.89 -47.88 -22.17
N PRO A 206 -30.25 -46.77 -22.86
CA PRO A 206 -29.61 -46.45 -24.12
C PRO A 206 -28.12 -46.14 -23.90
N PRO A 207 -27.23 -46.53 -24.84
CA PRO A 207 -25.81 -46.24 -24.73
C PRO A 207 -25.53 -44.74 -24.89
N PHE A 208 -24.60 -44.22 -24.09
CA PHE A 208 -24.17 -42.83 -24.16
C PHE A 208 -23.41 -42.56 -25.47
N ARG A 209 -23.89 -41.61 -26.28
CA ARG A 209 -23.28 -41.23 -27.57
C ARG A 209 -22.55 -39.90 -27.43
N VAL A 210 -21.26 -39.86 -27.75
CA VAL A 210 -20.46 -38.63 -27.80
C VAL A 210 -20.14 -38.31 -29.25
N GLU A 211 -20.73 -37.23 -29.76
CA GLU A 211 -20.37 -36.67 -31.06
C GLU A 211 -19.27 -35.60 -30.84
N ARG A 212 -18.19 -35.68 -31.61
CA ARG A 212 -17.16 -34.63 -31.59
C ARG A 212 -17.65 -33.49 -32.50
N PRO A 213 -17.61 -32.23 -32.04
CA PRO A 213 -17.87 -31.09 -32.92
C PRO A 213 -16.72 -30.96 -33.92
N GLU A 214 -17.05 -30.66 -35.19
CA GLU A 214 -16.12 -30.29 -36.26
C GLU A 214 -15.45 -28.92 -35.99
#